data_AF-A0A969ZU13-F1
#
_entry.id   AF-A0A969ZU13-F1
#
_cell.length_a   1.000
_cell.length_b   1.000
_cell.length_c   1.000
_cell.angle_alpha   90.00
_cell.angle_beta   90.00
_cell.angle_gamma   90.00
#
_symmetry.space_group_name_H-M   'P 1'
#
loop_
_entity.id
_entity.type
_entity.pdbx_description
1 polymer ?
#
loop_
_entity_poly.entity_id
_entity_poly.type
_entity_poly.pdbx_seq_one_letter_code
_entity_poly.pdbx_strand_id
1 'polypeptide(L)' 'MKLGINREYVLNIAKELLEFHSPSGFCFEIMEHIRKWAEEFGYDFDTTRKGCGIIIVPGTSKEKERIIVLEV' A
#
# COMPACT_ATOMS: atom_id res chain seq x y z
N MET A 1 -14.85 -1.63 20.95
CA MET A 1 -14.16 -2.59 20.07
C MET A 1 -12.66 -2.47 20.34
N LYS A 2 -12.00 -3.50 20.91
CA LYS A 2 -10.54 -3.49 21.10
C LYS A 2 -9.95 -4.11 19.84
N LEU A 3 -9.47 -3.28 18.91
CA LEU A 3 -8.76 -3.73 17.73
C LEU A 3 -7.40 -4.31 18.17
N GLY A 4 -7.13 -5.57 17.85
CA GLY A 4 -5.85 -6.25 18.12
C GLY A 4 -4.75 -5.82 17.15
N ILE A 5 -4.56 -4.50 17.02
CA ILE A 5 -3.58 -3.91 16.09
C ILE A 5 -2.22 -3.83 16.77
N ASN A 6 -1.17 -4.26 16.07
CA ASN A 6 0.20 -3.95 16.45
C ASN A 6 0.46 -2.45 16.20
N ARG A 7 0.34 -1.64 17.25
CA ARG A 7 0.50 -0.17 17.17
C ARG A 7 1.90 0.23 16.74
N GLU A 8 2.92 -0.46 17.24
CA GLU A 8 4.31 -0.14 16.94
C GLU A 8 4.60 -0.36 15.46
N TYR A 9 4.15 -1.48 14.91
CA TYR A 9 4.23 -1.75 13.47
C TYR A 9 3.57 -0.65 12.64
N VAL A 10 2.32 -0.28 12.95
CA VAL A 10 1.58 0.74 12.20
C VAL A 10 2.27 2.11 12.27
N LEU A 11 2.75 2.51 13.45
CA LEU A 11 3.43 3.80 13.62
C LEU A 11 4.78 3.84 12.90
N ASN A 12 5.53 2.74 12.87
CA ASN A 12 6.80 2.65 12.17
C ASN A 12 6.60 2.78 10.65
N ILE A 13 5.65 2.04 10.07
CA ILE A 13 5.32 2.13 8.64
C ILE A 13 4.81 3.53 8.29
N ALA A 14 3.95 4.12 9.11
CA ALA A 14 3.45 5.48 8.89
C ALA A 14 4.59 6.51 8.90
N LYS A 15 5.53 6.38 9.85
CA LYS A 15 6.70 7.26 9.94
C LYS A 15 7.57 7.13 8.68
N GLU A 16 7.88 5.90 8.28
CA GLU A 16 8.68 5.61 7.09
C GLU A 16 8.05 6.20 5.81
N LEU A 17 6.74 6.04 5.65
CA LEU A 17 5.99 6.62 4.52
C LEU A 17 6.03 8.16 4.52
N LEU A 18 5.89 8.80 5.68
CA LEU A 18 5.86 10.26 5.81
C LEU A 18 7.24 10.91 5.70
N GLU A 19 8.30 10.20 6.06
CA GLU A 19 9.69 10.65 5.92
C GLU A 19 10.24 10.40 4.50
N PHE A 20 9.52 9.65 3.66
CA PHE A 20 9.92 9.40 2.28
C PHE A 20 9.87 10.70 1.45
N HIS A 21 11.04 11.13 0.97
CA HIS A 21 11.15 12.30 0.11
C HIS A 21 10.65 11.98 -1.30
N SER A 22 9.39 12.31 -1.60
CA SER A 22 8.81 12.21 -2.94
C SER A 22 8.57 13.61 -3.53
N PRO A 23 9.57 14.27 -4.15
CA PRO A 23 9.37 15.54 -4.83
C PRO A 23 8.33 15.38 -5.95
N SER A 24 7.57 16.44 -6.24
CA SER A 24 6.48 16.40 -7.23
C SER A 24 6.96 15.81 -8.56
N GLY A 25 6.28 14.74 -9.02
CA GLY A 25 6.63 14.02 -10.25
C GLY A 25 7.55 12.81 -10.08
N PHE A 26 8.01 12.50 -8.86
CA PHE A 26 8.92 11.39 -8.56
C PHE A 26 8.30 10.35 -7.59
N CYS A 27 7.04 10.01 -7.80
CA CYS A 27 6.30 9.08 -6.93
C CYS A 27 6.64 7.60 -7.17
N PHE A 28 7.50 7.29 -8.15
CA PHE A 28 7.81 5.90 -8.53
C PHE A 28 8.53 5.12 -7.43
N GLU A 29 9.46 5.77 -6.72
CA GLU A 29 10.25 5.09 -5.68
C GLU A 29 9.36 4.71 -4.49
N ILE A 30 8.46 5.60 -4.07
CA ILE A 30 7.52 5.27 -3.00
C ILE A 30 6.50 4.22 -3.45
N MET A 31 6.04 4.24 -4.71
CA MET A 31 5.17 3.17 -5.22
C MET A 31 5.87 1.82 -5.27
N GLU A 32 7.15 1.79 -5.65
CA GLU A 32 7.98 0.57 -5.57
C GLU A 32 8.10 0.06 -4.14
N HIS A 33 8.26 0.97 -3.19
CA HIS A 33 8.36 0.63 -1.78
C HIS A 33 7.06 0.04 -1.24
N ILE A 34 5.92 0.66 -1.58
CA ILE A 34 4.60 0.14 -1.17
C ILE A 34 4.28 -1.19 -1.86
N ARG A 35 4.72 -1.40 -3.11
CA ARG A 35 4.61 -2.71 -3.79
C ARG A 35 5.27 -3.80 -2.97
N LYS A 36 6.52 -3.59 -2.54
CA LYS A 36 7.25 -4.57 -1.73
C LYS A 36 6.53 -4.90 -0.43
N TRP A 37 6.01 -3.89 0.27
CA TRP A 37 5.19 -4.13 1.46
C TRP A 37 3.96 -5.00 1.15
N ALA A 38 3.22 -4.69 0.07
CA ALA A 38 2.04 -5.48 -0.31
C ALA A 38 2.39 -6.94 -0.65
N GLU A 39 3.46 -7.15 -1.43
CA GLU A 39 3.95 -8.47 -1.82
C GLU A 39 4.49 -9.27 -0.63
N GLU A 40 5.12 -8.64 0.37
CA GLU A 40 5.53 -9.29 1.62
C GLU A 40 4.34 -9.83 2.43
N PHE A 41 3.17 -9.18 2.32
CA PHE A 41 1.92 -9.69 2.87
C PHE A 41 1.22 -10.72 1.97
N GLY A 42 1.77 -11.01 0.79
CA GLY A 42 1.19 -11.93 -0.19
C GLY A 42 0.00 -11.34 -0.95
N TYR A 43 -0.10 -10.01 -1.03
CA TYR A 43 -1.13 -9.33 -1.83
C TYR A 43 -0.61 -8.97 -3.22
N ASP A 44 -1.49 -9.06 -4.21
CA ASP A 44 -1.17 -8.65 -5.57
C ASP A 44 -1.12 -7.12 -5.67
N PHE A 45 -0.18 -6.63 -6.48
CA PHE A 45 0.02 -5.21 -6.75
C PHE A 45 0.10 -4.93 -8.25
N ASP A 46 -0.62 -3.91 -8.71
CA ASP A 46 -0.57 -3.43 -10.10
C ASP A 46 -0.44 -1.90 -10.15
N THR A 47 -0.13 -1.35 -11.33
CA THR A 47 -0.01 0.09 -11.56
C THR A 47 -0.82 0.54 -12.77
N THR A 48 -1.34 1.76 -12.71
CA THR A 48 -1.99 2.38 -13.87
C THR A 48 -0.98 3.14 -14.74
N ARG A 49 -1.38 3.50 -15.96
CA ARG A 49 -0.58 4.37 -16.85
C ARG A 49 -0.34 5.78 -16.28
N LYS A 50 -1.06 6.16 -15.22
CA LYS A 50 -0.88 7.42 -14.49
C LYS A 50 0.04 7.29 -13.27
N GLY A 51 0.54 6.09 -12.97
CA GLY A 51 1.42 5.84 -11.82
C GLY A 51 0.68 5.53 -10.52
N CYS A 52 -0.64 5.44 -10.50
CA CYS A 52 -1.38 5.02 -9.31
C CYS A 52 -1.09 3.54 -9.00
N GLY A 53 -0.85 3.23 -7.72
CA GLY A 53 -0.71 1.85 -7.23
C GLY A 53 -2.06 1.24 -6.89
N ILE A 54 -2.21 -0.06 -7.16
CA ILE A 54 -3.43 -0.83 -6.88
C ILE A 54 -3.03 -2.07 -6.09
N ILE A 55 -3.51 -2.20 -4.86
CA ILE A 55 -3.36 -3.43 -4.06
C ILE A 55 -4.68 -4.19 -4.08
N ILE A 56 -4.64 -5.46 -4.46
CA ILE A 56 -5.80 -6.34 -4.50
C ILE A 56 -5.78 -7.23 -3.26
N VAL A 57 -6.79 -7.06 -2.40
CA VAL A 57 -6.97 -7.87 -1.21
C VAL A 57 -8.04 -8.92 -1.50
N PRO A 58 -7.69 -10.22 -1.53
CA PRO A 58 -8.64 -11.28 -1.88
C PRO A 58 -9.75 -11.36 -0.84
N GLY A 59 -10.99 -11.46 -1.33
CA GLY A 59 -12.16 -11.77 -0.51
C GLY A 59 -12.37 -13.28 -0.40
N THR A 60 -13.34 -13.70 0.42
CA THR A 60 -13.79 -15.10 0.44
C THR A 60 -14.46 -15.54 -0.88
N SER A 61 -14.80 -14.58 -1.74
CA SER A 61 -15.28 -14.75 -3.11
C SER A 61 -14.85 -13.53 -3.94
N LYS A 62 -14.86 -13.65 -5.28
CA LYS A 62 -14.50 -12.55 -6.19
C LYS A 62 -15.33 -11.28 -5.94
N GLU A 63 -16.61 -11.44 -5.62
CA GLU A 63 -17.53 -10.33 -5.31
C GLU A 63 -17.18 -9.57 -4.02
N LYS A 64 -16.32 -10.13 -3.18
CA LYS A 64 -15.90 -9.57 -1.89
C LYS A 64 -14.44 -9.13 -1.89
N GLU A 65 -13.79 -9.13 -3.06
CA GLU A 65 -12.47 -8.55 -3.22
C GLU A 65 -12.50 -7.07 -2.83
N ARG A 66 -11.41 -6.62 -2.20
CA ARG A 66 -11.23 -5.21 -1.86
C ARG A 66 -10.03 -4.68 -2.62
N ILE A 67 -10.18 -3.45 -3.11
CA ILE A 67 -9.12 -2.77 -3.85
C ILE A 67 -8.72 -1.56 -3.05
N ILE A 68 -7.42 -1.41 -2.81
CA ILE A 68 -6.84 -0.20 -2.23
C ILE A 68 -6.15 0.54 -3.36
N VAL A 69 -6.56 1.79 -3.58
CA VAL A 69 -6.00 2.67 -4.62
C VAL A 69 -5.08 3.69 -3.96
N LEU A 70 -3.87 3.81 -4.49
CA LEU A 70 -2.82 4.71 -4.02
C LEU A 70 -2.58 5.79 -5.08
N GLU A 71 -2.76 7.04 -4.68
CA GLU A 71 -2.51 8.22 -5.50
C GLU A 71 -1.54 9.14 -4.75
N VAL A 72 -0.51 9.63 -5.45
CA VAL A 72 0.51 10.55 -4.94
C VAL A 72 0.64 11.73 -5.87
#